data_AF-A0A2D7ZGT8-F1
#
_entry.id   AF-A0A2D7ZGT8-F1
#
_cell.length_a   1.000
_cell.length_b   1.000
_cell.length_c   1.000
_cell.angle_alpha   90.00
_cell.angle_beta   90.00
_cell.angle_gamma   90.00
#
_symmetry.space_group_name_H-M   'P 1'
#
loop_
_entity.id
_entity.type
_entity.pdbx_description
1 polymer ?
#
loop_
_entity_poly.entity_id
_entity_poly.type
_entity_poly.pdbx_seq_one_letter_code
_entity_poly.pdbx_strand_id
1 'polypeptide(L)'
;MPNLNQNGAENNEQTNAGLHPEVEERLKWWAEKHGKSLDDATAEFFTYLKTELSADPNSEDDDFLIDAAEAFVVERRVMSGGTNNATELVGYFIGVDPKCRDAQERKRGPAIQAALSDLDGAIADGLVARAYTQDGVWMLEGKDGAKATEESADADPWFLVREHGLSLAILQNNPDWARFGEPVTPYRWQRTYYFLGNEKDNFLDDQRVLRITVTGKSADEWFIPQLFSECSLKVRPQSPNVKPEWADTYNAYPLPGALTYGNDFVDEEYRAVIAPDKLVPGLDAYIKDLSTLAEVFETRQEIVPGYNPVGPLVFIRGKVSDMRKEARETEWDPTGHDYSMSVSSFDLMRTFNGGRRQNLPLYIHGLLGDEAHPFDYATEEGWKPYAVKSTVIAFGRLSVRATDDGPQPALKTFGVFAVPRLAIPAGEGGDTSTTQYGE
;
A
#
# COMPACT_ATOMS: atom_id res chain seq x y z
N MET A 1 -25.93 6.64 64.40
CA MET A 1 -25.58 7.28 63.12
C MET A 1 -25.30 6.18 62.10
N PRO A 2 -26.26 5.85 61.23
CA PRO A 2 -26.08 4.78 60.24
C PRO A 2 -26.15 5.28 58.78
N ASN A 3 -25.25 4.71 57.99
CA ASN A 3 -25.30 4.33 56.57
C ASN A 3 -26.13 5.16 55.57
N LEU A 4 -25.39 5.84 54.70
CA LEU A 4 -25.77 6.24 53.35
C LEU A 4 -25.71 5.02 52.42
N ASN A 5 -26.86 4.55 51.96
CA ASN A 5 -27.00 3.88 50.67
C ASN A 5 -28.48 3.85 50.28
N GLN A 6 -28.84 4.60 49.24
CA GLN A 6 -29.89 4.32 48.24
C GLN A 6 -30.10 5.57 47.39
N ASN A 7 -29.31 5.73 46.32
CA ASN A 7 -29.71 6.56 45.18
C ASN A 7 -30.66 5.71 44.33
N GLY A 8 -31.95 5.96 44.50
CA GLY A 8 -32.98 5.50 43.58
C GLY A 8 -32.85 6.23 42.25
N ALA A 9 -33.05 5.48 41.17
CA ALA A 9 -33.07 5.97 39.80
C ALA A 9 -34.14 7.06 39.63
N GLU A 10 -33.72 8.26 39.23
CA GLU A 10 -34.62 9.24 38.62
C GLU A 10 -34.74 8.90 37.13
N ASN A 11 -35.91 8.39 36.77
CA ASN A 11 -36.39 8.34 35.40
C ASN A 11 -36.50 9.79 34.90
N ASN A 12 -35.59 10.23 34.03
CA ASN A 12 -35.80 11.45 33.26
C ASN A 12 -36.84 11.14 32.17
N GLU A 13 -38.10 11.43 32.47
CA GLU A 13 -39.15 11.61 31.47
C GLU A 13 -38.72 12.73 30.51
N GLN A 14 -38.36 12.35 29.28
CA GLN A 14 -38.22 13.29 28.17
C GLN A 14 -39.58 13.93 27.90
N THR A 15 -39.64 15.25 28.11
CA THR A 15 -40.80 16.05 27.70
C THR A 15 -40.70 16.28 26.20
N ASN A 16 -41.61 15.65 25.44
CA ASN A 16 -41.84 15.87 24.02
C ASN A 16 -42.34 17.31 23.77
N ALA A 17 -41.45 18.29 23.76
CA ALA A 17 -41.63 19.45 22.89
C ALA A 17 -41.38 18.92 21.47
N GLY A 18 -42.44 18.85 20.66
CA GLY A 18 -42.37 18.27 19.31
C GLY A 18 -41.28 18.96 18.50
N LEU A 19 -40.46 18.16 17.81
CA LEU A 19 -39.42 18.65 16.90
C LEU A 19 -40.04 19.56 15.83
N HIS A 20 -39.24 20.50 15.33
CA HIS A 20 -39.65 21.36 14.24
C HIS A 20 -40.16 20.50 13.05
N PRO A 21 -41.27 20.87 12.36
CA PRO A 21 -41.89 20.03 11.35
C PRO A 21 -40.94 19.57 10.24
N GLU A 22 -39.98 20.42 9.89
CA GLU A 22 -38.94 20.13 8.90
C GLU A 22 -37.92 19.07 9.35
N VAL A 23 -37.65 18.99 10.65
CA VAL A 23 -36.81 17.93 11.24
C VAL A 23 -37.62 16.63 11.24
N GLU A 24 -38.89 16.69 11.65
CA GLU A 24 -39.78 15.52 11.67
C GLU A 24 -39.98 14.92 10.27
N GLU A 25 -40.15 15.75 9.23
CA GLU A 25 -40.28 15.31 7.83
C GLU A 25 -39.02 14.59 7.34
N ARG A 26 -37.83 15.14 7.61
CA ARG A 26 -36.54 14.53 7.25
C ARG A 26 -36.35 13.18 7.96
N LEU A 27 -36.65 13.11 9.25
CA LEU A 27 -36.55 11.88 10.03
C LEU A 27 -37.58 10.82 9.60
N LYS A 28 -38.80 11.21 9.25
CA LYS A 28 -39.81 10.30 8.67
C LYS A 28 -39.30 9.68 7.37
N TRP A 29 -38.78 10.50 6.46
CA TRP A 29 -38.22 10.03 5.20
C TRP A 29 -37.06 9.05 5.42
N TRP A 30 -36.14 9.38 6.33
CA TRP A 30 -35.01 8.51 6.67
C TRP A 30 -35.46 7.19 7.32
N ALA A 31 -36.46 7.23 8.20
CA ALA A 31 -37.05 6.07 8.85
C ALA A 31 -37.70 5.12 7.83
N GLU A 32 -38.46 5.66 6.86
CA GLU A 32 -39.06 4.90 5.77
C GLU A 32 -38.00 4.19 4.92
N LYS A 33 -36.91 4.90 4.58
CA LYS A 33 -35.79 4.33 3.81
C LYS A 33 -35.08 3.20 4.54
N HIS A 34 -34.99 3.27 5.87
CA HIS A 34 -34.26 2.31 6.71
C HIS A 34 -35.16 1.26 7.40
N GLY A 35 -36.47 1.27 7.13
CA GLY A 35 -37.43 0.32 7.71
C GLY A 35 -37.59 0.46 9.23
N LYS A 36 -37.43 1.68 9.77
CA LYS A 36 -37.51 2.00 11.21
C LYS A 36 -38.77 2.81 11.53
N SER A 37 -39.13 2.89 12.81
CA SER A 37 -40.17 3.82 13.26
C SER A 37 -39.61 5.25 13.36
N LEU A 38 -40.50 6.25 13.34
CA LEU A 38 -40.11 7.65 13.55
C LEU A 38 -39.49 7.88 14.93
N ASP A 39 -39.97 7.17 15.95
CA ASP A 39 -39.44 7.26 17.31
C ASP A 39 -37.99 6.73 17.35
N ASP A 40 -37.70 5.63 16.66
CA ASP A 40 -36.34 5.06 16.55
C ASP A 40 -35.40 6.01 15.79
N ALA A 41 -35.87 6.59 14.68
CA ALA A 41 -35.09 7.57 13.92
C ALA A 41 -34.79 8.83 14.73
N THR A 42 -35.74 9.27 15.56
CA THR A 42 -35.57 10.41 16.47
C THR A 42 -34.55 10.11 17.55
N ALA A 43 -34.58 8.90 18.15
CA ALA A 43 -33.59 8.48 19.14
C ALA A 43 -32.17 8.39 18.54
N GLU A 44 -32.04 7.90 17.31
CA GLU A 44 -30.76 7.82 16.61
C GLU A 44 -30.23 9.19 16.19
N PHE A 45 -31.10 10.09 15.76
CA PHE A 45 -30.74 11.48 15.50
C PHE A 45 -30.23 12.19 16.76
N PHE A 46 -30.90 12.02 17.91
CA PHE A 46 -30.43 12.59 19.17
C PHE A 46 -29.12 11.98 19.66
N THR A 47 -28.87 10.72 19.33
CA THR A 47 -27.57 10.08 19.58
C THR A 47 -26.49 10.72 18.72
N TYR A 48 -26.76 10.89 17.41
CA TYR A 48 -25.86 11.56 16.47
C TYR A 48 -25.48 12.98 16.90
N LEU A 49 -26.47 13.79 17.32
CA LEU A 49 -26.23 15.15 17.84
C LEU A 49 -25.23 15.13 19.01
N LYS A 50 -25.40 14.19 19.94
CA LYS A 50 -24.53 14.08 21.13
C LYS A 50 -23.15 13.53 20.81
N THR A 51 -23.04 12.50 19.96
CA THR A 51 -21.77 11.79 19.73
C THR A 51 -20.91 12.46 18.68
N GLU A 52 -21.50 12.90 17.58
CA GLU A 52 -20.77 13.43 16.42
C GLU A 52 -20.65 14.96 16.46
N LEU A 53 -21.68 15.65 16.97
CA LEU A 53 -21.70 17.11 17.00
C LEU A 53 -21.47 17.69 18.41
N SER A 54 -21.39 16.83 19.44
CA SER A 54 -21.29 17.26 20.85
C SER A 54 -22.36 18.26 21.28
N ALA A 55 -23.54 18.19 20.66
CA ALA A 55 -24.67 19.09 20.88
C ALA A 55 -25.74 18.43 21.75
N ASP A 56 -26.37 19.19 22.66
CA ASP A 56 -27.52 18.72 23.44
C ASP A 56 -28.82 19.10 22.69
N PRO A 57 -29.62 18.12 22.23
CA PRO A 57 -30.82 18.39 21.44
C PRO A 57 -31.83 19.32 22.09
N ASN A 58 -31.79 19.47 23.42
CA ASN A 58 -32.73 20.31 24.17
C ASN A 58 -32.26 21.77 24.34
N SER A 59 -31.02 22.09 23.98
CA SER A 59 -30.44 23.44 24.15
C SER A 59 -30.15 24.17 22.85
N GLU A 60 -30.25 23.49 21.71
CA GLU A 60 -29.99 24.07 20.40
C GLU A 60 -31.26 24.71 19.80
N ASP A 61 -31.08 25.62 18.86
CA ASP A 61 -32.18 26.26 18.14
C ASP A 61 -32.69 25.43 16.95
N ASP A 62 -33.88 25.80 16.46
CA ASP A 62 -34.54 25.07 15.37
C ASP A 62 -33.72 25.08 14.07
N ASP A 63 -33.01 26.17 13.78
CA ASP A 63 -32.17 26.29 12.57
C ASP A 63 -31.00 25.29 12.62
N PHE A 64 -30.33 25.18 13.77
CA PHE A 64 -29.30 24.18 13.99
C PHE A 64 -29.85 22.75 13.87
N LEU A 65 -31.01 22.48 14.47
CA LEU A 65 -31.62 21.15 14.43
C LEU A 65 -32.06 20.77 13.00
N ILE A 66 -32.50 21.72 12.18
CA ILE A 66 -32.83 21.52 10.77
C ILE A 66 -31.58 21.18 9.95
N ASP A 67 -30.50 21.95 10.10
CA ASP A 67 -29.23 21.71 9.40
C ASP A 67 -28.58 20.38 9.84
N ALA A 68 -28.63 20.08 11.13
CA ALA A 68 -28.11 18.82 11.66
C ALA A 68 -28.95 17.62 11.21
N ALA A 69 -30.28 17.77 11.13
CA ALA A 69 -31.17 16.75 10.57
C ALA A 69 -30.88 16.53 9.08
N GLU A 70 -30.60 17.60 8.33
CA GLU A 70 -30.16 17.49 6.94
C GLU A 70 -28.83 16.74 6.82
N ALA A 71 -27.83 17.07 7.63
CA ALA A 71 -26.56 16.34 7.67
C ALA A 71 -26.71 14.87 8.10
N PHE A 72 -27.68 14.57 8.98
CA PHE A 72 -27.99 13.21 9.43
C PHE A 72 -28.66 12.37 8.35
N VAL A 73 -29.61 12.93 7.59
CA VAL A 73 -30.34 12.20 6.53
C VAL A 73 -29.63 12.18 5.20
N VAL A 74 -28.79 13.18 4.93
CA VAL A 74 -27.89 13.20 3.77
C VAL A 74 -26.80 12.16 4.04
N GLU A 75 -27.04 10.96 3.54
CA GLU A 75 -26.04 9.91 3.50
C GLU A 75 -24.79 10.45 2.83
N ARG A 76 -23.76 10.70 3.64
CA ARG A 76 -22.42 10.85 3.16
C ARG A 76 -22.15 9.56 2.36
N ARG A 77 -22.02 9.64 1.04
CA ARG A 77 -21.33 8.63 0.23
C ARG A 77 -19.84 8.65 0.58
N VAL A 78 -19.50 8.51 1.86
CA VAL A 78 -18.30 7.79 2.22
C VAL A 78 -18.69 6.35 1.99
N MET A 79 -18.01 5.68 1.08
CA MET A 79 -17.97 4.23 1.07
C MET A 79 -17.45 3.77 2.45
N SER A 80 -18.35 3.69 3.43
CA SER A 80 -18.08 3.09 4.72
C SER A 80 -17.93 1.60 4.44
N GLY A 81 -16.69 1.19 4.19
CA GLY A 81 -16.32 -0.20 4.30
C GLY A 81 -16.84 -0.69 5.65
N GLY A 82 -17.66 -1.73 5.61
CA GLY A 82 -18.27 -2.31 6.80
C GLY A 82 -17.21 -2.53 7.89
N THR A 83 -17.64 -2.36 9.13
CA THR A 83 -17.02 -2.81 10.39
C THR A 83 -15.62 -3.38 10.21
N ASN A 84 -14.60 -2.57 10.51
CA ASN A 84 -13.18 -2.87 10.34
C ASN A 84 -12.76 -4.12 11.14
N ASN A 85 -12.90 -5.31 10.55
CA ASN A 85 -11.98 -6.40 10.83
C ASN A 85 -10.67 -5.99 10.14
N ALA A 86 -9.83 -5.19 10.78
CA ALA A 86 -8.46 -4.96 10.30
C ALA A 86 -7.54 -5.93 11.02
N THR A 87 -6.61 -6.55 10.29
CA THR A 87 -5.53 -7.33 10.89
C THR A 87 -4.33 -6.41 11.11
N GLU A 88 -3.65 -6.52 12.25
CA GLU A 88 -2.43 -5.78 12.52
C GLU A 88 -1.21 -6.68 12.31
N LEU A 89 -0.33 -6.27 11.40
CA LEU A 89 0.99 -6.86 11.21
C LEU A 89 2.02 -6.04 11.97
N VAL A 90 3.04 -6.69 12.51
CA VAL A 90 4.16 -6.05 13.22
C VAL A 90 5.48 -6.55 12.65
N GLY A 91 6.48 -5.67 12.60
CA GLY A 91 7.76 -5.95 11.93
C GLY A 91 8.33 -4.68 11.30
N TYR A 92 8.80 -4.75 10.06
CA TYR A 92 9.27 -3.58 9.32
C TYR A 92 9.24 -3.79 7.81
N PHE A 93 9.07 -2.69 7.07
CA PHE A 93 9.26 -2.71 5.62
C PHE A 93 10.71 -2.98 5.28
N ILE A 94 10.98 -3.91 4.38
CA ILE A 94 12.34 -4.31 3.96
C ILE A 94 12.64 -3.98 2.49
N GLY A 95 11.62 -3.54 1.76
CA GLY A 95 11.81 -3.07 0.40
C GLY A 95 10.54 -2.61 -0.29
N VAL A 96 10.72 -2.02 -1.46
CA VAL A 96 9.66 -1.54 -2.35
C VAL A 96 9.89 -2.11 -3.75
N ASP A 97 8.82 -2.56 -4.43
CA ASP A 97 8.91 -2.98 -5.83
C ASP A 97 8.98 -1.73 -6.73
N PRO A 98 9.89 -1.67 -7.73
CA PRO A 98 9.98 -0.53 -8.64
C PRO A 98 8.69 -0.32 -9.43
N LYS A 99 7.93 -1.39 -9.70
CA LYS A 99 6.75 -1.32 -10.55
C LYS A 99 5.53 -0.79 -9.79
N CYS A 100 5.05 0.36 -10.23
CA CYS A 100 3.65 0.72 -10.10
C CYS A 100 2.88 0.08 -11.26
N ARG A 101 1.71 -0.52 -10.98
CA ARG A 101 0.90 -1.19 -12.00
C ARG A 101 -0.53 -0.73 -11.90
N ASP A 102 -1.18 -0.59 -13.03
CA ASP A 102 -2.61 -0.40 -13.06
C ASP A 102 -3.32 -1.76 -13.09
N ALA A 103 -3.94 -2.14 -11.98
CA ALA A 103 -4.65 -3.41 -11.84
C ALA A 103 -5.85 -3.53 -12.79
N GLN A 104 -6.37 -2.41 -13.29
CA GLN A 104 -7.48 -2.40 -14.24
C GLN A 104 -7.04 -2.54 -15.69
N GLU A 105 -5.74 -2.37 -16.00
CA GLU A 105 -5.24 -2.44 -17.37
C GLU A 105 -5.62 -3.75 -18.08
N ARG A 106 -5.54 -4.88 -17.37
CA ARG A 106 -5.91 -6.21 -17.91
C ARG A 106 -7.40 -6.39 -18.17
N LYS A 107 -8.26 -5.56 -17.58
CA LYS A 107 -9.71 -5.53 -17.84
C LYS A 107 -10.04 -4.46 -18.88
N ARG A 108 -9.56 -3.24 -18.67
CA ARG A 108 -9.76 -2.08 -19.51
C ARG A 108 -9.23 -2.30 -20.93
N GLY A 109 -7.98 -2.76 -21.08
CA GLY A 109 -7.33 -2.92 -22.39
C GLY A 109 -8.14 -3.80 -23.35
N PRO A 110 -8.48 -5.05 -22.99
CA PRO A 110 -9.31 -5.91 -23.83
C PRO A 110 -10.71 -5.35 -24.09
N ALA A 111 -11.34 -4.71 -23.10
CA ALA A 111 -12.67 -4.13 -23.25
C ALA A 111 -12.67 -2.93 -24.23
N ILE A 112 -11.66 -2.06 -24.17
CA ILE A 112 -11.45 -0.99 -25.16
C ILE A 112 -11.21 -1.59 -26.54
N GLN A 113 -10.33 -2.58 -26.67
CA GLN A 113 -10.04 -3.20 -27.98
C GLN A 113 -11.28 -3.86 -28.60
N ALA A 114 -12.12 -4.50 -27.79
CA ALA A 114 -13.42 -5.01 -28.24
C ALA A 114 -14.32 -3.87 -28.72
N ALA A 115 -14.44 -2.79 -27.95
CA ALA A 115 -15.27 -1.64 -28.31
C ALA A 115 -14.80 -0.90 -29.57
N LEU A 116 -13.48 -0.83 -29.81
CA LEU A 116 -12.90 -0.27 -31.03
C LEU A 116 -13.17 -1.13 -32.27
N SER A 117 -13.27 -2.45 -32.09
CA SER A 117 -13.53 -3.40 -33.16
C SER A 117 -15.01 -3.46 -33.53
N ASP A 118 -15.87 -3.56 -32.52
CA ASP A 118 -17.33 -3.58 -32.63
C ASP A 118 -17.95 -3.11 -31.30
N LEU A 119 -18.40 -1.86 -31.26
CA LEU A 119 -18.98 -1.27 -30.05
C LEU A 119 -20.28 -1.96 -29.65
N ASP A 120 -21.17 -2.24 -30.59
CA ASP A 120 -22.47 -2.87 -30.31
C ASP A 120 -22.28 -4.30 -29.81
N GLY A 121 -21.32 -5.03 -30.40
CA GLY A 121 -20.89 -6.34 -29.92
C GLY A 121 -20.33 -6.30 -28.49
N ALA A 122 -19.44 -5.37 -28.19
CA ALA A 122 -18.86 -5.22 -26.85
C ALA A 122 -19.91 -4.84 -25.77
N ILE A 123 -20.93 -4.06 -26.15
CA ILE A 123 -22.08 -3.74 -25.30
C ILE A 123 -22.95 -4.99 -25.09
N ALA A 124 -23.25 -5.75 -26.14
CA ALA A 124 -24.04 -6.98 -26.06
C ALA A 124 -23.39 -8.07 -25.19
N ASP A 125 -22.05 -8.12 -25.21
CA ASP A 125 -21.23 -9.01 -24.37
C ASP A 125 -21.11 -8.51 -22.91
N GLY A 126 -21.59 -7.31 -22.60
CA GLY A 126 -21.54 -6.73 -21.25
C GLY A 126 -20.13 -6.36 -20.80
N LEU A 127 -19.22 -6.07 -21.74
CA LEU A 127 -17.85 -5.66 -21.43
C LEU A 127 -17.76 -4.15 -21.15
N VAL A 128 -18.57 -3.37 -21.87
CA VAL A 128 -18.61 -1.91 -21.76
C VAL A 128 -20.05 -1.40 -21.80
N ALA A 129 -20.26 -0.18 -21.32
CA ALA A 129 -21.44 0.64 -21.60
C ALA A 129 -21.01 1.94 -22.26
N ARG A 130 -21.81 2.45 -23.21
CA ARG A 130 -21.61 3.80 -23.77
C ARG A 130 -22.00 4.83 -22.73
N ALA A 131 -21.09 5.75 -22.42
CA ALA A 131 -21.33 6.84 -21.48
C ALA A 131 -21.62 8.14 -22.25
N TYR A 132 -22.74 8.79 -21.93
CA TYR A 132 -23.13 10.06 -22.54
C TYR A 132 -23.95 10.90 -21.55
N THR A 133 -24.10 12.19 -21.80
CA THR A 133 -24.88 13.09 -20.93
C THR A 133 -26.29 13.27 -21.49
N GLN A 134 -27.30 13.22 -20.62
CA GLN A 134 -28.69 13.54 -20.96
C GLN A 134 -29.37 14.15 -19.73
N ASP A 135 -30.16 15.20 -19.92
CA ASP A 135 -30.99 15.81 -18.86
C ASP A 135 -30.18 16.21 -17.58
N GLY A 136 -28.93 16.64 -17.76
CA GLY A 136 -28.06 17.11 -16.67
C GLY A 136 -27.33 16.00 -15.90
N VAL A 137 -27.48 14.73 -16.28
CA VAL A 137 -26.81 13.59 -15.64
C VAL A 137 -26.07 12.72 -16.66
N TRP A 138 -25.15 11.89 -16.17
CA TRP A 138 -24.53 10.84 -16.99
C TRP A 138 -25.46 9.65 -17.15
N MET A 139 -25.54 9.14 -18.37
CA MET A 139 -26.27 7.95 -18.80
C MET A 139 -25.28 6.85 -19.19
N LEU A 140 -25.65 5.61 -18.90
CA LEU A 140 -24.92 4.41 -19.32
C LEU A 140 -25.83 3.52 -20.15
N GLU A 141 -25.50 3.36 -21.43
CA GLU A 141 -26.15 2.41 -22.32
C GLU A 141 -25.36 1.11 -22.39
N GLY A 142 -25.88 0.11 -21.68
CA GLY A 142 -25.36 -1.25 -21.69
C GLY A 142 -26.31 -2.20 -22.41
N LYS A 143 -26.06 -3.51 -22.24
CA LYS A 143 -26.88 -4.60 -22.81
C LYS A 143 -28.37 -4.47 -22.53
N ASP A 144 -28.74 -3.98 -21.34
CA ASP A 144 -30.14 -3.85 -20.90
C ASP A 144 -30.75 -2.47 -21.25
N GLY A 145 -30.09 -1.70 -22.10
CA GLY A 145 -30.47 -0.34 -22.47
C GLY A 145 -29.82 0.76 -21.62
N ALA A 146 -30.30 1.98 -21.78
CA ALA A 146 -29.79 3.17 -21.11
C ALA A 146 -30.33 3.30 -19.68
N LYS A 147 -29.42 3.54 -18.73
CA LYS A 147 -29.74 3.81 -17.32
C LYS A 147 -29.11 5.13 -16.89
N ALA A 148 -29.88 5.97 -16.21
CA ALA A 148 -29.36 7.19 -15.59
C ALA A 148 -28.47 6.85 -14.40
N THR A 149 -27.40 7.62 -14.22
CA THR A 149 -26.54 7.55 -13.04
C THR A 149 -26.83 8.72 -12.11
N GLU A 150 -26.30 8.66 -10.89
CA GLU A 150 -26.38 9.75 -9.91
C GLU A 150 -25.32 10.84 -10.15
N GLU A 151 -24.46 10.68 -11.16
CA GLU A 151 -23.34 11.59 -11.42
C GLU A 151 -23.82 12.76 -12.29
N SER A 152 -23.57 14.00 -11.81
CA SER A 152 -23.88 15.22 -12.57
C SER A 152 -23.08 15.30 -13.87
N ALA A 153 -23.70 15.84 -14.93
CA ALA A 153 -23.04 16.13 -16.19
C ALA A 153 -22.00 17.27 -16.10
N ASP A 154 -21.92 17.99 -14.98
CA ASP A 154 -20.98 19.11 -14.78
C ASP A 154 -19.52 18.66 -14.64
N ALA A 155 -19.29 17.38 -14.33
CA ALA A 155 -17.96 16.81 -14.18
C ALA A 155 -17.89 15.40 -14.77
N ASP A 156 -16.67 14.93 -15.01
CA ASP A 156 -16.46 13.55 -15.41
C ASP A 156 -16.80 12.60 -14.25
N PRO A 157 -17.59 11.55 -14.49
CA PRO A 157 -17.95 10.60 -13.48
C PRO A 157 -16.78 9.65 -13.24
N TRP A 158 -16.71 9.07 -12.04
CA TRP A 158 -15.60 8.23 -11.60
C TRP A 158 -15.36 6.96 -12.46
N PHE A 159 -16.33 6.57 -13.29
CA PHE A 159 -16.27 5.39 -14.16
C PHE A 159 -15.83 5.70 -15.60
N LEU A 160 -15.78 6.97 -16.00
CA LEU A 160 -15.61 7.36 -17.40
C LEU A 160 -14.22 7.02 -17.93
N VAL A 161 -14.20 6.45 -19.13
CA VAL A 161 -13.01 6.27 -19.97
C VAL A 161 -13.23 6.99 -21.28
N ARG A 162 -12.31 7.88 -21.63
CA ARG A 162 -12.28 8.53 -22.95
C ARG A 162 -11.08 8.03 -23.75
N GLU A 163 -11.35 7.23 -24.78
CA GLU A 163 -10.32 6.59 -25.59
C GLU A 163 -10.75 6.59 -27.05
N HIS A 164 -9.89 7.06 -27.95
CA HIS A 164 -10.14 7.09 -29.40
C HIS A 164 -11.49 7.71 -29.84
N GLY A 165 -11.96 8.73 -29.12
CA GLY A 165 -13.24 9.40 -29.40
C GLY A 165 -14.47 8.68 -28.84
N LEU A 166 -14.30 7.54 -28.16
CA LEU A 166 -15.36 6.85 -27.42
C LEU A 166 -15.41 7.35 -25.97
N SER A 167 -16.62 7.46 -25.42
CA SER A 167 -16.88 7.67 -23.99
C SER A 167 -17.54 6.40 -23.45
N LEU A 168 -16.84 5.68 -22.59
CA LEU A 168 -17.21 4.34 -22.14
C LEU A 168 -17.17 4.22 -20.62
N ALA A 169 -17.93 3.28 -20.09
CA ALA A 169 -17.71 2.70 -18.77
C ALA A 169 -17.32 1.22 -18.94
N ILE A 170 -16.27 0.78 -18.26
CA ILE A 170 -15.89 -0.65 -18.23
C ILE A 170 -16.78 -1.35 -17.21
N LEU A 171 -17.35 -2.50 -17.56
CA LEU A 171 -18.29 -3.22 -16.70
C LEU A 171 -17.63 -4.43 -16.01
N GLN A 172 -18.17 -4.81 -14.86
CA GLN A 172 -17.82 -6.08 -14.24
C GLN A 172 -18.41 -7.24 -15.05
N ASN A 173 -17.55 -8.05 -15.64
CA ASN A 173 -17.96 -9.16 -16.50
C ASN A 173 -17.93 -10.54 -15.81
N ASN A 174 -17.59 -10.62 -14.52
CA ASN A 174 -17.67 -11.88 -13.78
C ASN A 174 -19.11 -12.11 -13.26
N PRO A 175 -19.84 -13.13 -13.76
CA PRO A 175 -21.23 -13.39 -13.38
C PRO A 175 -21.38 -13.83 -11.92
N ASP A 176 -20.32 -14.34 -11.29
CA ASP A 176 -20.35 -14.80 -9.89
C ASP A 176 -20.25 -13.63 -8.90
N TRP A 177 -20.01 -12.41 -9.36
CA TRP A 177 -19.81 -11.25 -8.50
C TRP A 177 -21.12 -10.45 -8.38
N ALA A 178 -21.44 -10.01 -7.16
CA ALA A 178 -22.67 -9.26 -6.88
C ALA A 178 -22.83 -7.98 -7.72
N ARG A 179 -21.72 -7.42 -8.21
CA ARG A 179 -21.68 -6.20 -9.04
C ARG A 179 -21.62 -6.49 -10.53
N PHE A 180 -21.96 -7.71 -10.98
CA PHE A 180 -21.97 -8.07 -12.39
C PHE A 180 -22.79 -7.07 -13.23
N GLY A 181 -22.23 -6.62 -14.35
CA GLY A 181 -22.84 -5.62 -15.24
C GLY A 181 -22.75 -4.18 -14.72
N GLU A 182 -22.23 -3.93 -13.52
CA GLU A 182 -22.03 -2.57 -13.01
C GLU A 182 -20.69 -1.97 -13.47
N PRO A 183 -20.59 -0.63 -13.58
CA PRO A 183 -19.34 0.06 -13.83
C PRO A 183 -18.27 -0.25 -12.78
N VAL A 184 -17.03 -0.38 -13.23
CA VAL A 184 -15.85 -0.46 -12.38
C VAL A 184 -14.98 0.77 -12.58
N THR A 185 -14.19 1.13 -11.55
CA THR A 185 -13.25 2.25 -11.67
C THR A 185 -12.24 1.93 -12.77
N PRO A 186 -11.97 2.85 -13.70
CA PRO A 186 -11.20 2.56 -14.90
C PRO A 186 -9.71 2.40 -14.64
N TYR A 187 -9.21 2.99 -13.55
CA TYR A 187 -7.82 2.92 -13.14
C TYR A 187 -7.76 2.46 -11.68
N ARG A 188 -6.81 1.58 -11.37
CA ARG A 188 -6.50 1.22 -9.98
C ARG A 188 -5.02 0.96 -9.87
N TRP A 189 -4.29 2.00 -9.53
CA TRP A 189 -2.85 1.91 -9.37
C TRP A 189 -2.51 1.12 -8.12
N GLN A 190 -1.50 0.26 -8.22
CA GLN A 190 -1.05 -0.62 -7.17
C GLN A 190 0.47 -0.66 -7.13
N ARG A 191 1.02 -0.57 -5.91
CA ARG A 191 2.43 -0.81 -5.64
C ARG A 191 2.56 -1.89 -4.57
N THR A 192 3.55 -2.74 -4.74
CA THR A 192 3.90 -3.78 -3.77
C THR A 192 5.10 -3.33 -2.95
N TYR A 193 4.97 -3.48 -1.64
CA TYR A 193 6.05 -3.36 -0.67
C TYR A 193 6.34 -4.73 -0.09
N TYR A 194 7.56 -4.92 0.40
CA TYR A 194 7.99 -6.11 1.10
C TYR A 194 8.09 -5.80 2.59
N PHE A 195 7.46 -6.63 3.40
CA PHE A 195 7.39 -6.46 4.85
C PHE A 195 7.94 -7.71 5.52
N LEU A 196 8.93 -7.57 6.39
CA LEU A 196 9.39 -8.67 7.23
C LEU A 196 8.64 -8.59 8.56
N GLY A 197 7.79 -9.57 8.82
CA GLY A 197 6.99 -9.60 10.04
C GLY A 197 5.89 -10.65 9.99
N ASN A 198 4.94 -10.50 10.90
CA ASN A 198 3.75 -11.35 11.01
C ASN A 198 2.67 -10.62 11.82
N GLU A 199 1.53 -11.26 12.03
CA GLU A 199 0.59 -10.87 13.09
C GLU A 199 1.30 -10.90 14.45
N LYS A 200 0.91 -9.96 15.33
CA LYS A 200 1.59 -9.73 16.61
C LYS A 200 1.84 -11.00 17.42
N ASP A 201 0.82 -11.84 17.56
CA ASP A 201 0.88 -13.05 18.38
C ASP A 201 1.82 -14.12 17.80
N ASN A 202 2.11 -14.06 16.50
CA ASN A 202 2.98 -15.00 15.80
C ASN A 202 4.37 -14.42 15.52
N PHE A 203 4.58 -13.12 15.79
CA PHE A 203 5.76 -12.41 15.32
C PHE A 203 7.06 -12.95 15.89
N LEU A 204 7.13 -13.33 17.16
CA LEU A 204 8.38 -13.82 17.77
C LEU A 204 8.74 -15.26 17.35
N ASP A 205 7.73 -16.05 16.97
CA ASP A 205 7.91 -17.47 16.64
C ASP A 205 8.12 -17.72 15.14
N ASP A 206 7.54 -16.87 14.27
CA ASP A 206 7.50 -17.10 12.83
C ASP A 206 7.52 -15.79 12.05
N GLN A 207 8.73 -15.27 11.78
CA GLN A 207 8.90 -14.09 10.95
C GLN A 207 8.91 -14.46 9.46
N ARG A 208 8.10 -13.76 8.67
CA ARG A 208 7.95 -14.03 7.24
C ARG A 208 8.16 -12.79 6.39
N VAL A 209 8.60 -13.01 5.16
CA VAL A 209 8.57 -11.96 4.13
C VAL A 209 7.17 -11.95 3.50
N LEU A 210 6.45 -10.86 3.71
CA LEU A 210 5.10 -10.63 3.23
C LEU A 210 5.10 -9.59 2.10
N ARG A 211 4.15 -9.73 1.17
CA ARG A 211 3.88 -8.78 0.08
C ARG A 211 2.71 -7.89 0.48
N ILE A 212 2.97 -6.61 0.66
CA ILE A 212 1.95 -5.62 1.01
C ILE A 212 1.58 -4.85 -0.25
N THR A 213 0.35 -5.02 -0.71
CA THR A 213 -0.19 -4.25 -1.84
C THR A 213 -0.94 -3.03 -1.33
N VAL A 214 -0.56 -1.85 -1.80
CA VAL A 214 -1.25 -0.59 -1.54
C VAL A 214 -1.87 -0.11 -2.83
N THR A 215 -3.15 0.28 -2.78
CA THR A 215 -3.85 0.90 -3.92
C THR A 215 -3.78 2.42 -3.83
N GLY A 216 -3.34 3.06 -4.91
CA GLY A 216 -3.31 4.51 -5.08
C GLY A 216 -4.39 5.00 -6.06
N LYS A 217 -4.66 6.31 -6.03
CA LYS A 217 -5.57 6.96 -6.99
C LYS A 217 -4.86 7.31 -8.30
N SER A 218 -3.56 7.55 -8.26
CA SER A 218 -2.72 7.91 -9.41
C SER A 218 -1.44 7.09 -9.46
N ALA A 219 -0.71 7.19 -10.57
CA ALA A 219 0.57 6.52 -10.76
C ALA A 219 1.70 7.14 -9.93
N ASP A 220 1.56 8.40 -9.54
CA ASP A 220 2.64 9.23 -8.94
C ASP A 220 2.46 9.45 -7.43
N GLU A 221 1.27 9.20 -6.89
CA GLU A 221 0.97 9.42 -5.47
C GLU A 221 1.30 8.16 -4.65
N TRP A 222 2.54 8.07 -4.16
CA TRP A 222 3.01 6.98 -3.30
C TRP A 222 3.70 7.48 -2.05
N PHE A 223 3.43 6.80 -0.94
CA PHE A 223 4.18 6.97 0.29
C PHE A 223 5.25 5.89 0.37
N ILE A 224 6.53 6.27 0.40
CA ILE A 224 7.64 5.36 0.61
C ILE A 224 7.92 5.25 2.11
N PRO A 225 7.63 4.09 2.75
CA PRO A 225 7.92 3.92 4.16
C PRO A 225 9.42 3.90 4.39
N GLN A 226 9.83 4.45 5.54
CA GLN A 226 11.18 4.24 6.07
C GLN A 226 11.45 2.74 6.20
N LEU A 227 12.36 2.24 5.37
CA LEU A 227 12.75 0.83 5.37
C LEU A 227 13.53 0.51 6.65
N PHE A 228 13.42 -0.75 7.08
CA PHE A 228 14.11 -1.34 8.23
C PHE A 228 13.88 -0.60 9.55
N SER A 229 12.74 0.07 9.67
CA SER A 229 12.31 0.73 10.91
C SER A 229 11.08 0.02 11.44
N GLU A 230 11.15 -0.39 12.71
CA GLU A 230 10.11 -1.16 13.36
C GLU A 230 8.77 -0.41 13.35
N CYS A 231 7.70 -1.14 13.05
CA CYS A 231 6.38 -0.57 12.95
C CYS A 231 5.27 -1.61 13.09
N SER A 232 4.05 -1.12 13.33
CA SER A 232 2.82 -1.85 13.08
C SER A 232 2.10 -1.32 11.85
N LEU A 233 1.41 -2.21 11.15
CA LEU A 233 0.73 -1.95 9.89
C LEU A 233 -0.66 -2.56 9.90
N LYS A 234 -1.68 -1.73 9.69
CA LYS A 234 -3.05 -2.18 9.50
C LYS A 234 -3.27 -2.67 8.08
N VAL A 235 -3.70 -3.93 7.95
CA VAL A 235 -4.03 -4.57 6.68
C VAL A 235 -5.46 -5.11 6.67
N ARG A 236 -5.98 -5.35 5.47
CA ARG A 236 -7.23 -6.07 5.28
C ARG A 236 -7.00 -7.56 5.58
N PRO A 237 -7.92 -8.22 6.28
CA PRO A 237 -7.86 -9.66 6.51
C PRO A 237 -7.80 -10.39 5.19
N GLN A 238 -7.03 -11.47 5.18
CA GLN A 238 -7.05 -12.38 4.05
C GLN A 238 -8.40 -13.09 3.97
N SER A 239 -8.82 -13.40 2.74
CA SER A 239 -9.98 -14.26 2.54
C SER A 239 -9.71 -15.63 3.17
N PRO A 240 -10.69 -16.26 3.83
CA PRO A 240 -10.59 -17.65 4.29
C PRO A 240 -10.25 -18.63 3.15
N ASN A 241 -10.55 -18.26 1.90
CA ASN A 241 -10.29 -19.04 0.71
C ASN A 241 -9.08 -18.53 -0.08
N VAL A 242 -8.14 -17.83 0.57
CA VAL A 242 -6.89 -17.39 -0.09
C VAL A 242 -6.14 -18.60 -0.63
N LYS A 243 -5.73 -18.54 -1.89
CA LYS A 243 -4.95 -19.63 -2.48
C LYS A 243 -3.53 -19.63 -1.89
N PRO A 244 -2.87 -20.79 -1.78
CA PRO A 244 -1.54 -20.89 -1.15
C PRO A 244 -0.50 -19.91 -1.72
N GLU A 245 -0.53 -19.66 -3.03
CA GLU A 245 0.40 -18.75 -3.71
C GLU A 245 0.18 -17.25 -3.39
N TRP A 246 -0.91 -16.91 -2.71
CA TRP A 246 -1.25 -15.56 -2.24
C TRP A 246 -1.28 -15.46 -0.71
N ALA A 247 -0.91 -16.53 0.01
CA ALA A 247 -0.97 -16.58 1.47
C ALA A 247 0.00 -15.59 2.15
N ASP A 248 1.04 -15.13 1.46
CA ASP A 248 1.97 -14.10 1.92
C ASP A 248 1.56 -12.68 1.49
N THR A 249 0.43 -12.53 0.77
CA THR A 249 0.02 -11.25 0.17
C THR A 249 -1.13 -10.62 0.95
N TYR A 250 -0.93 -9.38 1.39
CA TYR A 250 -1.90 -8.59 2.12
C TYR A 250 -2.20 -7.29 1.38
N ASN A 251 -3.42 -6.77 1.55
CA ASN A 251 -3.79 -5.44 1.07
C ASN A 251 -3.78 -4.48 2.26
N ALA A 252 -2.93 -3.46 2.22
CA ALA A 252 -2.91 -2.45 3.27
C ALA A 252 -4.00 -1.38 3.04
N TYR A 253 -4.40 -0.72 4.13
CA TYR A 253 -5.09 0.55 4.04
C TYR A 253 -4.12 1.63 3.50
N PRO A 254 -4.62 2.78 3.00
CA PRO A 254 -3.75 3.83 2.48
C PRO A 254 -2.67 4.27 3.48
N LEU A 255 -1.45 4.42 2.98
CA LEU A 255 -0.31 4.95 3.74
C LEU A 255 -0.28 6.49 3.63
N PRO A 256 0.22 7.21 4.65
CA PRO A 256 0.80 6.69 5.90
C PRO A 256 -0.22 6.33 6.98
N GLY A 257 -1.52 6.59 6.79
CA GLY A 257 -2.54 6.45 7.85
C GLY A 257 -2.70 5.03 8.43
N ALA A 258 -2.25 3.99 7.73
CA ALA A 258 -2.26 2.61 8.20
C ALA A 258 -1.01 2.20 9.00
N LEU A 259 0.00 3.06 9.09
CA LEU A 259 1.34 2.75 9.60
C LEU A 259 1.63 3.50 10.90
N THR A 260 2.18 2.80 11.89
CA THR A 260 2.68 3.38 13.14
C THR A 260 4.10 2.89 13.40
N TYR A 261 5.08 3.79 13.44
CA TYR A 261 6.46 3.43 13.78
C TYR A 261 6.62 3.20 15.28
N GLY A 262 7.49 2.25 15.63
CA GLY A 262 7.78 1.86 17.01
C GLY A 262 7.90 0.35 17.16
N ASN A 263 8.42 -0.08 18.30
CA ASN A 263 8.63 -1.49 18.65
C ASN A 263 7.89 -1.90 19.95
N ASP A 264 6.88 -1.13 20.35
CA ASP A 264 6.06 -1.39 21.55
C ASP A 264 5.17 -2.64 21.42
N PHE A 265 5.17 -3.29 20.25
CA PHE A 265 4.50 -4.57 20.04
C PHE A 265 5.26 -5.77 20.61
N VAL A 266 6.52 -5.59 21.03
CA VAL A 266 7.28 -6.59 21.80
C VAL A 266 7.71 -6.02 23.16
N ASP A 267 7.92 -6.93 24.12
CA ASP A 267 8.48 -6.59 25.42
C ASP A 267 9.91 -6.05 25.28
N GLU A 268 10.33 -5.24 26.25
CA GLU A 268 11.60 -4.50 26.23
C GLU A 268 12.82 -5.41 25.99
N GLU A 269 12.81 -6.62 26.56
CA GLU A 269 13.89 -7.59 26.42
C GLU A 269 14.10 -8.09 24.98
N TYR A 270 13.05 -8.06 24.15
CA TYR A 270 13.10 -8.53 22.77
C TYR A 270 13.47 -7.42 21.77
N ARG A 271 13.37 -6.14 22.16
CA ARG A 271 13.60 -4.99 21.26
C ARG A 271 14.98 -5.03 20.59
N ALA A 272 16.00 -5.46 21.34
CA ALA A 272 17.36 -5.56 20.80
C ALA A 272 17.55 -6.71 19.80
N VAL A 273 16.78 -7.81 19.93
CA VAL A 273 16.93 -8.99 19.06
C VAL A 273 16.14 -8.88 17.76
N ILE A 274 15.08 -8.06 17.76
CA ILE A 274 14.27 -7.79 16.57
C ILE A 274 14.90 -6.73 15.64
N ALA A 275 15.96 -6.07 16.09
CA ALA A 275 16.69 -5.11 15.28
C ALA A 275 17.16 -5.76 13.96
N PRO A 276 17.12 -5.05 12.81
CA PRO A 276 17.37 -5.65 11.51
C PRO A 276 18.70 -6.42 11.38
N ASP A 277 19.79 -5.94 11.99
CA ASP A 277 21.09 -6.62 11.94
C ASP A 277 21.19 -7.88 12.80
N LYS A 278 20.21 -8.11 13.68
CA LYS A 278 20.10 -9.25 14.58
C LYS A 278 19.09 -10.27 14.08
N LEU A 279 17.92 -9.81 13.64
CA LEU A 279 16.83 -10.67 13.21
C LEU A 279 17.11 -11.30 11.83
N VAL A 280 17.53 -10.51 10.84
CA VAL A 280 17.69 -10.97 9.46
C VAL A 280 18.64 -12.18 9.33
N PRO A 281 19.80 -12.25 10.01
CA PRO A 281 20.68 -13.42 9.94
C PRO A 281 20.07 -14.75 10.41
N GLY A 282 18.95 -14.71 11.15
CA GLY A 282 18.22 -15.90 11.60
C GLY A 282 17.20 -16.45 10.59
N LEU A 283 16.93 -15.74 9.49
CA LEU A 283 15.90 -16.10 8.52
C LEU A 283 16.41 -17.13 7.50
N ASP A 284 15.54 -18.03 7.02
CA ASP A 284 15.87 -18.95 5.92
C ASP A 284 16.17 -18.24 4.59
N ALA A 285 15.60 -17.05 4.41
CA ALA A 285 15.87 -16.19 3.26
C ALA A 285 17.27 -15.55 3.30
N TYR A 286 17.99 -15.62 4.42
CA TYR A 286 19.33 -15.05 4.55
C TYR A 286 20.41 -16.00 4.02
N ILE A 287 21.15 -15.52 3.03
CA ILE A 287 22.27 -16.26 2.45
C ILE A 287 23.58 -15.78 3.07
N LYS A 288 24.14 -16.62 3.94
CA LYS A 288 25.39 -16.32 4.66
C LYS A 288 26.62 -16.32 3.75
N ASP A 289 26.77 -17.37 2.94
CA ASP A 289 27.90 -17.53 2.02
C ASP A 289 27.51 -17.01 0.63
N LEU A 290 27.97 -15.83 0.27
CA LEU A 290 27.64 -15.22 -1.02
C LEU A 290 28.23 -15.97 -2.21
N SER A 291 29.20 -16.87 -2.01
CA SER A 291 29.78 -17.67 -3.09
C SER A 291 28.86 -18.80 -3.58
N THR A 292 27.83 -19.15 -2.80
CA THR A 292 26.84 -20.18 -3.16
C THR A 292 25.61 -19.63 -3.88
N LEU A 293 25.55 -18.33 -4.16
CA LEU A 293 24.36 -17.70 -4.73
C LEU A 293 23.92 -18.30 -6.09
N ALA A 294 24.85 -18.79 -6.91
CA ALA A 294 24.47 -19.48 -8.15
C ALA A 294 23.69 -20.78 -7.87
N GLU A 295 24.15 -21.58 -6.91
CA GLU A 295 23.48 -22.80 -6.46
C GLU A 295 22.12 -22.48 -5.81
N VAL A 296 22.06 -21.43 -4.99
CA VAL A 296 20.80 -20.96 -4.39
C VAL A 296 19.78 -20.59 -5.46
N PHE A 297 20.21 -19.91 -6.53
CA PHE A 297 19.32 -19.60 -7.65
C PHE A 297 18.85 -20.88 -8.35
N GLU A 298 19.75 -21.80 -8.70
CA GLU A 298 19.39 -23.03 -9.40
C GLU A 298 18.41 -23.91 -8.61
N THR A 299 18.58 -23.97 -7.29
CA THR A 299 17.79 -24.82 -6.38
C THR A 299 16.46 -24.19 -5.94
N ARG A 300 16.39 -22.85 -5.85
CA ARG A 300 15.21 -22.12 -5.32
C ARG A 300 14.49 -21.25 -6.35
N GLN A 301 14.90 -21.25 -7.62
CA GLN A 301 14.20 -20.53 -8.68
C GLN A 301 12.79 -21.08 -8.90
N GLU A 302 11.86 -20.19 -9.21
CA GLU A 302 10.52 -20.52 -9.66
C GLU A 302 10.48 -20.62 -11.19
N ILE A 303 9.93 -21.73 -11.69
CA ILE A 303 9.71 -21.92 -13.12
C ILE A 303 8.29 -21.50 -13.45
N VAL A 304 8.16 -20.32 -14.05
CA VAL A 304 6.88 -19.79 -14.50
C VAL A 304 6.73 -20.03 -16.01
N PRO A 305 5.68 -20.72 -16.48
CA PRO A 305 5.48 -20.97 -17.91
C PRO A 305 5.50 -19.68 -18.74
N GLY A 306 6.33 -19.66 -19.79
CA GLY A 306 6.45 -18.50 -20.69
C GLY A 306 7.37 -17.37 -20.18
N TYR A 307 8.01 -17.53 -19.03
CA TYR A 307 8.97 -16.57 -18.47
C TYR A 307 10.33 -17.25 -18.22
N ASN A 308 11.39 -16.44 -18.22
CA ASN A 308 12.68 -16.88 -17.70
C ASN A 308 12.54 -17.24 -16.21
N PRO A 309 13.33 -18.20 -15.69
CA PRO A 309 13.28 -18.58 -14.29
C PRO A 309 13.40 -17.37 -13.36
N VAL A 310 12.53 -17.32 -12.35
CA VAL A 310 12.45 -16.21 -11.41
C VAL A 310 13.20 -16.62 -10.15
N GLY A 311 14.31 -15.93 -9.85
CA GLY A 311 15.09 -16.25 -8.66
C GLY A 311 14.37 -15.91 -7.35
N PRO A 312 14.79 -16.51 -6.23
CA PRO A 312 14.20 -16.30 -4.92
C PRO A 312 14.42 -14.87 -4.41
N LEU A 313 13.56 -14.44 -3.48
CA LEU A 313 13.82 -13.28 -2.63
C LEU A 313 14.81 -13.67 -1.54
N VAL A 314 15.87 -12.89 -1.37
CA VAL A 314 16.93 -13.21 -0.42
C VAL A 314 17.40 -11.97 0.32
N PHE A 315 17.90 -12.20 1.53
CA PHE A 315 18.76 -11.26 2.23
C PHE A 315 20.21 -11.67 2.06
N ILE A 316 21.07 -10.68 1.89
CA ILE A 316 22.52 -10.86 1.92
C ILE A 316 23.13 -9.87 2.89
N ARG A 317 24.31 -10.19 3.41
CA ARG A 317 25.13 -9.24 4.16
C ARG A 317 26.52 -9.17 3.54
N GLY A 318 26.97 -7.96 3.26
CA GLY A 318 28.25 -7.75 2.58
C GLY A 318 28.94 -6.47 3.03
N LYS A 319 30.20 -6.37 2.66
CA LYS A 319 30.98 -5.13 2.74
C LYS A 319 30.88 -4.42 1.40
N VAL A 320 30.48 -3.16 1.41
CA VAL A 320 30.41 -2.40 0.15
C VAL A 320 31.81 -2.25 -0.43
N SER A 321 31.98 -2.66 -1.68
CA SER A 321 33.25 -2.57 -2.41
C SER A 321 33.25 -1.45 -3.44
N ASP A 322 32.08 -1.10 -3.98
CA ASP A 322 31.85 0.03 -4.87
C ASP A 322 30.42 0.55 -4.68
N MET A 323 30.21 1.85 -4.87
CA MET A 323 28.87 2.45 -4.90
C MET A 323 28.88 3.68 -5.80
N ARG A 324 27.81 3.86 -6.57
CA ARG A 324 27.58 5.03 -7.40
C ARG A 324 26.34 5.74 -6.90
N LYS A 325 26.55 6.92 -6.30
CA LYS A 325 25.49 7.79 -5.78
C LYS A 325 24.88 8.67 -6.87
N GLU A 326 25.51 8.76 -8.03
CA GLU A 326 24.97 9.45 -9.20
C GLU A 326 24.10 8.47 -9.99
N ALA A 327 22.89 8.92 -10.31
CA ALA A 327 21.95 8.21 -11.16
C ALA A 327 22.52 8.01 -12.56
N ARG A 328 22.23 6.86 -13.17
CA ARG A 328 22.52 6.57 -14.56
C ARG A 328 21.20 6.41 -15.31
N GLU A 329 21.03 7.16 -16.39
CA GLU A 329 19.87 7.01 -17.27
C GLU A 329 19.75 5.57 -17.80
N THR A 330 18.52 5.04 -17.79
CA THR A 330 18.21 3.70 -18.29
C THR A 330 16.74 3.62 -18.71
N GLU A 331 16.47 2.98 -19.85
CA GLU A 331 15.11 2.67 -20.30
C GLU A 331 14.50 1.47 -19.55
N TRP A 332 15.32 0.73 -18.80
CA TRP A 332 14.93 -0.53 -18.17
C TRP A 332 14.28 -0.36 -16.79
N ASP A 333 14.30 0.86 -16.25
CA ASP A 333 13.69 1.21 -14.97
C ASP A 333 12.47 2.13 -15.17
N PRO A 334 11.35 1.93 -14.46
CA PRO A 334 10.17 2.79 -14.59
C PRO A 334 10.42 4.27 -14.30
N THR A 335 11.46 4.60 -13.52
CA THR A 335 11.84 5.99 -13.21
C THR A 335 12.78 6.61 -14.25
N GLY A 336 13.17 5.86 -15.28
CA GLY A 336 14.09 6.32 -16.34
C GLY A 336 15.56 6.35 -15.93
N HIS A 337 15.91 5.95 -14.71
CA HIS A 337 17.29 5.91 -14.23
C HIS A 337 17.50 4.81 -13.16
N ASP A 338 18.76 4.42 -12.95
CA ASP A 338 19.17 3.44 -11.94
C ASP A 338 20.44 3.84 -11.21
N TYR A 339 20.70 3.16 -10.10
CA TYR A 339 21.92 3.27 -9.32
C TYR A 339 22.60 1.90 -9.21
N SER A 340 23.89 1.89 -8.89
CA SER A 340 24.61 0.64 -8.68
C SER A 340 25.47 0.65 -7.42
N MET A 341 25.50 -0.50 -6.77
CA MET A 341 26.38 -0.79 -5.65
C MET A 341 26.95 -2.19 -5.87
N SER A 342 28.14 -2.46 -5.35
CA SER A 342 28.70 -3.79 -5.28
C SER A 342 29.07 -4.12 -3.84
N VAL A 343 28.82 -5.35 -3.45
CA VAL A 343 29.25 -5.87 -2.15
C VAL A 343 30.18 -7.03 -2.33
N SER A 344 31.08 -7.22 -1.37
CA SER A 344 31.98 -8.36 -1.29
C SER A 344 31.93 -8.98 0.09
N SER A 345 32.39 -10.22 0.19
CA SER A 345 32.57 -10.95 1.44
C SER A 345 33.92 -11.67 1.41
N PHE A 346 34.40 -12.07 2.58
CA PHE A 346 35.60 -12.89 2.68
C PHE A 346 35.47 -14.18 1.86
N ASP A 347 34.30 -14.83 1.90
CA ASP A 347 34.05 -16.07 1.16
C ASP A 347 34.10 -15.84 -0.36
N LEU A 348 33.51 -14.75 -0.88
CA LEU A 348 33.63 -14.40 -2.30
C LEU A 348 35.08 -14.17 -2.72
N MET A 349 35.84 -13.40 -1.92
CA MET A 349 37.24 -13.11 -2.20
C MET A 349 38.13 -14.36 -2.15
N ARG A 350 37.84 -15.28 -1.22
CA ARG A 350 38.56 -16.54 -1.06
C ARG A 350 38.23 -17.54 -2.17
N THR A 351 36.96 -17.65 -2.55
CA THR A 351 36.49 -18.59 -3.58
C THR A 351 36.92 -18.14 -4.97
N PHE A 352 36.79 -16.85 -5.28
CA PHE A 352 37.16 -16.31 -6.57
C PHE A 352 38.45 -15.50 -6.42
N ASN A 353 39.58 -16.05 -6.86
CA ASN A 353 40.91 -15.45 -6.69
C ASN A 353 41.18 -14.31 -7.69
N GLY A 354 40.41 -13.22 -7.60
CA GLY A 354 40.50 -12.03 -8.44
C GLY A 354 39.30 -11.84 -9.38
N GLY A 355 39.19 -10.63 -9.95
CA GLY A 355 38.22 -10.31 -11.00
C GLY A 355 36.81 -9.95 -10.50
N ARG A 356 35.87 -9.82 -11.45
CA ARG A 356 34.51 -9.31 -11.19
C ARG A 356 33.70 -10.20 -10.23
N ARG A 357 33.99 -11.50 -10.18
CA ARG A 357 33.28 -12.49 -9.36
C ARG A 357 33.55 -12.39 -7.85
N GLN A 358 34.53 -11.59 -7.44
CA GLN A 358 34.74 -11.23 -6.03
C GLN A 358 33.71 -10.24 -5.50
N ASN A 359 32.89 -9.67 -6.40
CA ASN A 359 31.89 -8.68 -6.08
C ASN A 359 30.54 -9.17 -6.57
N LEU A 360 29.54 -9.00 -5.73
CA LEU A 360 28.13 -9.20 -6.06
C LEU A 360 27.53 -7.85 -6.44
N PRO A 361 27.12 -7.65 -7.70
CA PRO A 361 26.44 -6.44 -8.13
C PRO A 361 25.04 -6.36 -7.51
N LEU A 362 24.71 -5.18 -7.00
CA LEU A 362 23.39 -4.77 -6.52
C LEU A 362 22.86 -3.69 -7.47
N TYR A 363 21.81 -4.02 -8.21
CA TYR A 363 21.10 -3.08 -9.06
C TYR A 363 20.00 -2.41 -8.25
N ILE A 364 20.12 -1.10 -8.03
CA ILE A 364 19.20 -0.29 -7.23
C ILE A 364 18.33 0.48 -8.22
N HIS A 365 17.02 0.25 -8.20
CA HIS A 365 16.09 0.97 -9.05
C HIS A 365 15.94 2.43 -8.60
N GLY A 366 15.58 3.34 -9.52
CA GLY A 366 15.57 4.78 -9.22
C GLY A 366 14.70 5.14 -8.02
N LEU A 367 13.49 4.60 -7.91
CA LEU A 367 12.62 4.86 -6.75
C LEU A 367 13.28 4.52 -5.39
N LEU A 368 14.06 3.43 -5.32
CA LEU A 368 14.79 3.09 -4.11
C LEU A 368 15.94 4.07 -3.89
N GLY A 369 16.69 4.39 -4.94
CA GLY A 369 17.78 5.36 -4.93
C GLY A 369 17.36 6.76 -4.47
N ASP A 370 16.20 7.22 -4.92
CA ASP A 370 15.71 8.58 -4.72
C ASP A 370 15.02 8.78 -3.37
N GLU A 371 14.23 7.80 -2.92
CA GLU A 371 13.27 8.02 -1.82
C GLU A 371 13.49 7.15 -0.58
N ALA A 372 14.39 6.16 -0.62
CA ALA A 372 14.49 5.14 0.43
C ALA A 372 15.89 4.98 1.05
N HIS A 373 16.74 6.01 0.94
CA HIS A 373 18.04 6.10 1.63
C HIS A 373 19.01 4.91 1.49
N PRO A 374 19.18 4.28 0.30
CA PRO A 374 20.02 3.10 0.17
C PRO A 374 21.51 3.39 0.28
N PHE A 375 21.93 4.66 0.32
CA PHE A 375 23.32 5.11 0.47
C PHE A 375 23.60 5.83 1.80
N ASP A 376 22.60 5.83 2.69
CA ASP A 376 22.65 6.48 3.99
C ASP A 376 22.39 5.46 5.12
N TYR A 377 22.73 5.85 6.34
CA TYR A 377 22.40 5.12 7.56
C TYR A 377 21.77 6.07 8.56
N ALA A 378 20.83 5.55 9.35
CA ALA A 378 20.13 6.33 10.36
C ALA A 378 21.04 6.60 11.57
N THR A 379 20.97 7.83 12.09
CA THR A 379 21.60 8.29 13.32
C THR A 379 20.58 9.07 14.16
N GLU A 380 20.92 9.40 15.41
CA GLU A 380 20.07 10.25 16.27
C GLU A 380 19.82 11.64 15.65
N GLU A 381 20.74 12.13 14.82
CA GLU A 381 20.66 13.43 14.13
C GLU A 381 20.00 13.33 12.74
N GLY A 382 19.52 12.14 12.35
CA GLY A 382 18.95 11.88 11.03
C GLY A 382 19.82 10.98 10.16
N TRP A 383 19.59 11.00 8.86
CA TRP A 383 20.29 10.16 7.88
C TRP A 383 21.65 10.75 7.52
N LYS A 384 22.69 9.90 7.53
CA LYS A 384 24.05 10.28 7.14
C LYS A 384 24.57 9.36 6.04
N PRO A 385 25.35 9.87 5.08
CA PRO A 385 25.92 9.05 4.03
C PRO A 385 26.98 8.11 4.58
N TYR A 386 27.05 6.89 4.07
CA TYR A 386 28.15 5.96 4.37
C TYR A 386 29.11 5.77 3.18
N ALA A 387 30.30 5.26 3.49
CA ALA A 387 31.40 5.05 2.55
C ALA A 387 31.60 3.56 2.20
N VAL A 388 32.44 3.31 1.20
CA VAL A 388 32.94 1.97 0.87
C VAL A 388 33.57 1.32 2.11
N LYS A 389 33.48 -0.02 2.21
CA LYS A 389 33.79 -0.88 3.38
C LYS A 389 32.76 -0.85 4.52
N SER A 390 31.70 -0.06 4.41
CA SER A 390 30.54 -0.17 5.30
C SER A 390 29.87 -1.54 5.16
N THR A 391 29.25 -2.02 6.23
CA THR A 391 28.43 -3.24 6.18
C THR A 391 26.99 -2.89 5.86
N VAL A 392 26.45 -3.56 4.84
CA VAL A 392 25.04 -3.46 4.47
C VAL A 392 24.38 -4.83 4.51
N ILE A 393 23.09 -4.81 4.82
CA ILE A 393 22.15 -5.89 4.53
C ILE A 393 21.34 -5.43 3.32
N ALA A 394 21.30 -6.23 2.26
CA ALA A 394 20.50 -5.94 1.09
C ALA A 394 19.42 -7.00 0.93
N PHE A 395 18.22 -6.55 0.60
CA PHE A 395 17.08 -7.38 0.27
C PHE A 395 16.73 -7.21 -1.20
N GLY A 396 16.48 -8.31 -1.89
CA GLY A 396 16.16 -8.26 -3.30
C GLY A 396 15.89 -9.60 -3.93
N ARG A 397 15.62 -9.57 -5.24
CA ARG A 397 15.45 -10.77 -6.05
C ARG A 397 16.79 -11.20 -6.64
N LEU A 398 17.16 -12.44 -6.36
CA LEU A 398 18.37 -13.02 -6.91
C LEU A 398 18.21 -13.24 -8.42
N SER A 399 19.26 -12.93 -9.17
CA SER A 399 19.34 -13.18 -10.60
C SER A 399 20.72 -13.75 -10.92
N VAL A 400 20.79 -14.59 -11.94
CA VAL A 400 22.07 -15.14 -12.42
C VAL A 400 22.15 -14.89 -13.92
N ARG A 401 23.29 -14.35 -14.35
CA ARG A 401 23.63 -14.24 -15.77
C ARG A 401 24.68 -15.29 -16.10
N ALA A 402 24.45 -16.05 -17.17
CA ALA A 402 25.49 -16.89 -17.75
C ALA A 402 26.53 -16.00 -18.44
N THR A 403 27.81 -16.20 -18.10
CA THR A 403 28.95 -15.53 -18.74
C THR A 403 30.00 -16.58 -19.10
N ASP A 404 30.94 -16.21 -19.97
CA ASP A 404 32.05 -17.10 -20.35
C ASP A 404 32.91 -17.53 -19.14
N ASP A 405 32.98 -16.66 -18.11
CA ASP A 405 33.69 -16.91 -16.86
C ASP A 405 32.86 -17.71 -15.82
N GLY A 406 31.67 -18.19 -16.21
CA GLY A 406 30.73 -18.94 -15.37
C GLY A 406 29.48 -18.14 -14.96
N PRO A 407 28.59 -18.73 -14.13
CA PRO A 407 27.42 -18.02 -13.64
C PRO A 407 27.84 -16.84 -12.77
N GLN A 408 27.28 -15.67 -13.07
CA GLN A 408 27.49 -14.44 -12.33
C GLN A 408 26.18 -14.02 -11.65
N PRO A 409 26.04 -14.26 -10.33
CA PRO A 409 24.91 -13.77 -9.55
C PRO A 409 24.89 -12.24 -9.48
N ALA A 410 23.70 -11.68 -9.37
CA ALA A 410 23.45 -10.28 -9.08
C ALA A 410 22.10 -10.13 -8.35
N LEU A 411 21.94 -9.06 -7.58
CA LEU A 411 20.71 -8.77 -6.86
C LEU A 411 19.95 -7.62 -7.53
N LYS A 412 18.68 -7.86 -7.88
CA LYS A 412 17.72 -6.79 -8.15
C LYS A 412 17.22 -6.29 -6.80
N THR A 413 17.70 -5.13 -6.37
CA THR A 413 17.63 -4.68 -4.98
C THR A 413 16.33 -3.93 -4.75
N PHE A 414 15.61 -4.31 -3.68
CA PHE A 414 14.37 -3.67 -3.26
C PHE A 414 14.54 -2.88 -1.96
N GLY A 415 15.59 -3.15 -1.18
CA GLY A 415 15.92 -2.43 0.04
C GLY A 415 17.38 -2.64 0.46
N VAL A 416 17.96 -1.60 1.05
CA VAL A 416 19.32 -1.63 1.62
C VAL A 416 19.27 -1.06 3.02
N PHE A 417 19.91 -1.75 3.95
CA PHE A 417 20.11 -1.33 5.33
C PHE A 417 21.59 -1.27 5.63
N ALA A 418 22.13 -0.06 5.83
CA ALA A 418 23.47 0.10 6.36
C ALA A 418 23.46 -0.09 7.87
N VAL A 419 24.23 -1.06 8.36
CA VAL A 419 24.29 -1.41 9.79
C VAL A 419 24.98 -0.26 10.52
N PRO A 420 24.30 0.54 11.37
CA PRO A 420 24.85 1.82 11.84
C PRO A 420 26.20 1.69 12.55
N ARG A 421 26.34 0.65 13.40
CA ARG A 421 27.60 0.37 14.14
C ARG A 421 28.78 -0.06 13.26
N LEU A 422 28.50 -0.43 12.01
CA LEU A 422 29.48 -0.91 11.03
C LEU A 422 29.47 -0.08 9.75
N ALA A 423 28.77 1.05 9.76
CA ALA A 423 28.79 2.06 8.73
C ALA A 423 30.03 2.94 8.95
N ILE A 424 30.78 3.18 7.88
CA ILE A 424 31.87 4.13 7.87
C ILE A 424 31.26 5.44 7.36
N PRO A 425 31.26 6.52 8.15
CA PRO A 425 30.74 7.81 7.70
C PRO A 425 31.48 8.24 6.42
N ALA A 426 30.73 8.63 5.39
CA ALA A 426 31.28 9.35 4.26
C ALA A 426 31.33 10.85 4.60
N GLY A 427 32.23 11.58 3.94
CA GLY A 427 32.10 13.04 3.95
C GLY A 427 30.78 13.43 3.30
N GLU A 428 29.99 14.25 4.01
CA GLU A 428 28.99 15.09 3.37
C GLU A 428 29.77 15.98 2.40
N GLY A 429 29.39 16.01 1.11
CA GLY A 429 30.13 16.75 0.11
C GLY A 429 30.42 18.17 0.61
N GLY A 430 31.70 18.51 0.77
CA GLY A 430 32.10 19.86 1.15
C GLY A 430 31.62 20.83 0.07
N ASP A 431 31.21 22.03 0.48
CA ASP A 431 30.91 23.12 -0.43
C ASP A 431 32.05 23.24 -1.45
N THR A 432 31.78 22.96 -2.73
CA THR A 432 32.78 23.06 -3.80
C THR A 432 32.89 24.48 -4.34
N SER A 433 32.19 25.44 -3.71
CA SER A 433 32.30 26.84 -4.06
C SER A 433 33.75 27.33 -3.94
N THR A 434 34.20 28.05 -4.96
CA THR A 434 35.50 28.73 -4.98
C THR A 434 35.61 29.83 -3.93
N THR A 435 34.50 30.24 -3.30
CA THR A 435 34.50 31.21 -2.19
C THR A 435 35.20 30.72 -0.92
N GLN A 436 35.44 29.41 -0.80
CA GLN A 436 36.14 28.84 0.36
C GLN A 436 37.68 29.10 0.34
N TYR A 437 38.23 29.55 -0.79
CA TYR A 437 39.68 29.79 -0.93
C TYR A 437 40.11 31.24 -0.64
N GLY A 438 39.19 32.11 -0.20
CA GLY A 438 39.50 33.48 0.23
C GLY A 438 39.98 34.40 -0.89
N GLU A 439 39.62 35.69 -0.80
CA GLU A 439 40.35 36.77 -1.48
C GLU A 439 41.65 37.10 -0.74
#